data_AF-A0A7C4AIB2-F1
#
_entry.id   AF-A0A7C4AIB2-F1
#
_cell.length_a   1.000
_cell.length_b   1.000
_cell.length_c   1.000
_cell.angle_alpha   90.00
_cell.angle_beta   90.00
_cell.angle_gamma   90.00
#
_symmetry.space_group_name_H-M   'P 1'
#
loop_
_entity.id
_entity.type
_entity.pdbx_description
1 polymer ?
#
loop_
_entity_poly.entity_id
_entity_poly.type
_entity_poly.pdbx_seq_one_letter_code
_entity_poly.pdbx_strand_id
1 'polypeptide(L)'
;MSAPFDMDALPEPLRHGLLLGGVGRVHLAGLAQAALADPVQVRLGLDLLLAAWEAAPLDGALAGTILGLDSRVRFVPPPLRPCIEALARRWRPARQEEDRLAALAGARRHDKLLAWLLDGLRGRPDNLFWRRHALDLALFLGDRQAQDQALDGPWPPELEPVQTRLAGDVAFQRGDFDQAACLYARSLALRPGAERLARCLWTGGKHERATELWRGALARAPWNVNLLLCVHDALSGLDRPAAPLEDVTVCLYSFNNARELDATLAALLAGPLDGVRVLALDNGSTDHTGQVLEAWTGRAPQALEAIRLPVNVGAPAARNWLLEHPKVREAAYVAFLDDDAIPPASWRGLFGQAVRAQPRAGVWGCKVADQACPARIQHADINPVAGAAGQA
;
A
#
# COMPACT_ATOMS: atom_id res chain seq x y z
N MET A 1 4.74 -27.35 -21.90
CA MET A 1 4.20 -26.71 -20.69
C MET A 1 5.29 -26.78 -19.63
N SER A 2 5.76 -25.65 -19.10
CA SER A 2 6.71 -25.69 -17.96
C SER A 2 6.04 -26.35 -16.76
N ALA A 3 6.81 -27.09 -15.97
CA ALA A 3 6.33 -27.60 -14.69
C ALA A 3 5.78 -26.44 -13.83
N PRO A 4 4.70 -26.67 -13.07
CA PRO A 4 4.17 -25.65 -12.17
C PRO A 4 5.25 -25.21 -11.18
N PHE A 5 5.24 -23.92 -10.83
CA PHE A 5 6.14 -23.40 -9.81
C PHE A 5 5.77 -24.03 -8.46
N ASP A 6 6.71 -24.76 -7.88
CA ASP A 6 6.51 -25.47 -6.62
C ASP A 6 7.03 -24.61 -5.46
N MET A 7 6.10 -23.99 -4.74
CA MET A 7 6.39 -23.19 -3.55
C MET A 7 6.98 -24.03 -2.41
N ASP A 8 6.58 -25.30 -2.30
CA ASP A 8 6.99 -26.16 -1.19
C ASP A 8 8.42 -26.67 -1.35
N ALA A 9 8.91 -26.72 -2.60
CA ALA A 9 10.29 -27.07 -2.94
C ALA A 9 11.31 -25.94 -2.63
N LEU A 10 10.86 -24.73 -2.28
CA LEU A 10 11.76 -23.63 -1.96
C LEU A 10 12.36 -23.77 -0.54
N PRO A 11 13.63 -23.35 -0.35
CA PRO A 11 14.20 -23.16 0.98
C PRO A 11 13.29 -22.29 1.86
N GLU A 12 13.18 -22.64 3.14
CA GLU A 12 12.24 -22.01 4.08
C GLU A 12 12.31 -20.47 4.11
N PRO A 13 13.49 -19.81 4.13
CA PRO A 13 13.56 -18.35 4.11
C PRO A 13 12.96 -17.72 2.85
N LEU A 14 13.14 -18.36 1.69
CA LEU A 14 12.58 -17.90 0.42
C LEU A 14 11.08 -18.14 0.35
N ARG A 15 10.64 -19.33 0.77
CA ARG A 15 9.21 -19.67 0.85
C ARG A 15 8.48 -18.70 1.76
N HIS A 16 8.97 -18.50 2.99
CA HIS A 16 8.39 -17.57 3.95
C HIS A 16 8.37 -16.15 3.38
N GLY A 17 9.50 -15.68 2.83
CA GLY A 17 9.60 -14.36 2.23
C GLY A 17 8.58 -14.11 1.11
N LEU A 18 8.42 -15.04 0.18
CA LEU A 18 7.45 -14.91 -0.91
C LEU A 18 5.99 -14.97 -0.41
N LEU A 19 5.72 -15.80 0.60
CA LEU A 19 4.38 -15.91 1.22
C LEU A 19 3.95 -14.63 1.94
N LEU A 20 4.88 -13.79 2.40
CA LEU A 20 4.55 -12.46 2.92
C LEU A 20 3.93 -11.54 1.85
N GLY A 21 4.08 -11.86 0.55
CA GLY A 21 3.40 -11.13 -0.52
C GLY A 21 3.91 -9.70 -0.74
N GLY A 22 5.18 -9.41 -0.44
CA GLY A 22 5.77 -8.10 -0.72
C GLY A 22 6.24 -7.98 -2.17
N VAL A 23 5.97 -6.86 -2.84
CA VAL A 23 6.50 -6.57 -4.19
C VAL A 23 7.36 -5.29 -4.25
N GLY A 24 7.73 -4.75 -3.09
CA GLY A 24 8.60 -3.58 -3.00
C GLY A 24 10.06 -3.92 -3.31
N ARG A 25 10.80 -2.93 -3.85
CA ARG A 25 12.23 -3.06 -4.22
C ARG A 25 13.07 -3.73 -3.12
N VAL A 26 12.98 -3.25 -1.88
CA VAL A 26 13.83 -3.74 -0.77
C VAL A 26 13.54 -5.22 -0.48
N HIS A 27 12.27 -5.58 -0.43
CA HIS A 27 11.85 -6.97 -0.18
C HIS A 27 12.31 -7.90 -1.31
N LEU A 28 12.00 -7.56 -2.57
CA LEU A 28 12.35 -8.39 -3.72
C LEU A 28 13.87 -8.49 -3.94
N ALA A 29 14.63 -7.40 -3.72
CA ALA A 29 16.08 -7.43 -3.81
C ALA A 29 16.71 -8.29 -2.71
N GLY A 30 16.16 -8.27 -1.49
CA GLY A 30 16.59 -9.15 -0.40
C GLY A 30 16.35 -10.63 -0.71
N LEU A 31 15.17 -10.97 -1.23
CA LEU A 31 14.87 -12.34 -1.68
C LEU A 31 15.72 -12.76 -2.88
N ALA A 32 15.99 -11.85 -3.81
CA ALA A 32 16.89 -12.09 -4.92
C ALA A 32 18.30 -12.44 -4.42
N GLN A 33 18.83 -11.68 -3.45
CA GLN A 33 20.13 -11.98 -2.85
C GLN A 33 20.15 -13.35 -2.18
N ALA A 34 19.12 -13.69 -1.38
CA ALA A 34 19.01 -14.98 -0.73
C ALA A 34 18.92 -16.15 -1.75
N ALA A 35 18.18 -15.97 -2.84
CA ALA A 35 18.04 -16.97 -3.89
C ALA A 35 19.31 -17.13 -4.73
N LEU A 36 20.05 -16.03 -5.00
CA LEU A 36 21.31 -16.09 -5.74
C LEU A 36 22.45 -16.76 -4.95
N ALA A 37 22.31 -16.88 -3.62
CA ALA A 37 23.25 -17.62 -2.78
C ALA A 37 23.09 -19.15 -2.90
N ASP A 38 21.96 -19.63 -3.41
CA ASP A 38 21.69 -21.05 -3.66
C ASP A 38 21.81 -21.35 -5.17
N PRO A 39 22.76 -22.21 -5.60
CA PRO A 39 22.93 -22.60 -7.00
C PRO A 39 21.66 -23.16 -7.66
N VAL A 40 20.76 -23.77 -6.90
CA VAL A 40 19.48 -24.30 -7.40
C VAL A 40 18.49 -23.17 -7.70
N GLN A 41 18.56 -22.06 -6.96
CA GLN A 41 17.59 -20.96 -7.01
C GLN A 41 18.05 -19.76 -7.86
N VAL A 42 19.19 -19.86 -8.55
CA VAL A 42 19.75 -18.77 -9.37
C VAL A 42 18.72 -18.17 -10.33
N ARG A 43 17.91 -19.00 -11.00
CA ARG A 43 16.89 -18.52 -11.94
C ARG A 43 15.83 -17.66 -11.24
N LEU A 44 15.36 -18.10 -10.07
CA LEU A 44 14.41 -17.33 -9.25
C LEU A 44 15.06 -16.03 -8.77
N GLY A 45 16.32 -16.09 -8.31
CA GLY A 45 17.06 -14.92 -7.86
C GLY A 45 17.24 -13.85 -8.93
N LEU A 46 17.59 -14.24 -10.16
CA LEU A 46 17.69 -13.33 -11.30
C LEU A 46 16.33 -12.71 -11.66
N ASP A 47 15.26 -13.50 -11.62
CA ASP A 47 13.91 -13.02 -11.93
C ASP A 47 13.38 -12.04 -10.87
N LEU A 48 13.60 -12.33 -9.59
CA LEU A 48 13.30 -11.45 -8.45
C LEU A 48 14.11 -10.17 -8.49
N LEU A 49 15.39 -10.24 -8.89
CA LEU A 49 16.25 -9.05 -9.02
C LEU A 49 15.71 -8.10 -10.09
N LEU A 50 15.32 -8.65 -11.24
CA LEU A 50 14.68 -7.88 -12.29
C LEU A 50 13.34 -7.30 -11.81
N ALA A 51 12.55 -8.05 -11.05
CA ALA A 51 11.26 -7.59 -10.52
C ALA A 51 11.43 -6.46 -9.51
N ALA A 52 12.48 -6.53 -8.67
CA ALA A 52 12.84 -5.48 -7.74
C ALA A 52 13.16 -4.16 -8.47
N TRP A 53 13.86 -4.24 -9.60
CA TRP A 53 14.11 -3.07 -10.45
C TRP A 53 12.84 -2.59 -11.14
N GLU A 54 12.02 -3.48 -11.68
CA GLU A 54 10.75 -3.08 -12.29
C GLU A 54 9.80 -2.44 -11.27
N ALA A 55 9.84 -2.81 -9.99
CA ALA A 55 9.08 -2.13 -8.93
C ALA A 55 9.56 -0.68 -8.72
N ALA A 56 10.86 -0.43 -8.93
CA ALA A 56 11.53 0.86 -8.78
C ALA A 56 12.34 1.23 -10.04
N PRO A 57 11.71 1.50 -11.19
CA PRO A 57 12.35 1.45 -12.52
C PRO A 57 13.29 2.62 -12.83
N LEU A 58 13.52 3.51 -11.86
CA LEU A 58 14.50 4.60 -11.91
C LEU A 58 15.66 4.40 -10.93
N ASP A 59 15.75 3.22 -10.29
CA ASP A 59 16.88 2.86 -9.43
C ASP A 59 18.09 2.45 -10.28
N GLY A 60 19.01 3.39 -10.45
CA GLY A 60 20.21 3.15 -11.25
C GLY A 60 21.30 2.35 -10.56
N ALA A 61 21.30 2.28 -9.22
CA ALA A 61 22.21 1.40 -8.49
C ALA A 61 21.87 -0.07 -8.78
N LEU A 62 20.58 -0.40 -8.69
CA LEU A 62 20.08 -1.74 -9.00
C LEU A 62 20.24 -2.09 -10.49
N ALA A 63 20.05 -1.11 -11.38
CA ALA A 63 20.36 -1.26 -12.80
C ALA A 63 21.84 -1.65 -13.04
N GLY A 64 22.77 -1.00 -12.35
CA GLY A 64 24.19 -1.34 -12.39
C GLY A 64 24.48 -2.77 -11.93
N THR A 65 23.88 -3.19 -10.81
CA THR A 65 23.98 -4.58 -10.31
C THR A 65 23.48 -5.59 -11.34
N ILE A 66 22.32 -5.31 -11.97
CA ILE A 66 21.74 -6.16 -13.02
C ILE A 66 22.68 -6.31 -14.21
N LEU A 67 23.26 -5.22 -14.72
CA LEU A 67 24.21 -5.28 -15.85
C LEU A 67 25.48 -6.05 -15.51
N GLY A 68 25.98 -5.90 -14.28
CA GLY A 68 27.14 -6.66 -13.80
C GLY A 68 26.90 -8.17 -13.87
N LEU A 69 25.72 -8.63 -13.44
CA LEU A 69 25.34 -10.04 -13.51
C LEU A 69 25.01 -10.49 -14.94
N ASP A 70 24.28 -9.67 -15.69
CA ASP A 70 23.86 -9.97 -17.06
C ASP A 70 25.05 -10.19 -18.00
N SER A 71 26.17 -9.52 -17.76
CA SER A 71 27.43 -9.75 -18.50
C SER A 71 27.90 -11.20 -18.48
N ARG A 72 27.51 -11.98 -17.46
CA ARG A 72 27.91 -13.37 -17.23
C ARG A 72 26.84 -14.37 -17.66
N VAL A 73 25.57 -14.09 -17.33
CA VAL A 73 24.47 -15.07 -17.45
C VAL A 73 23.38 -14.70 -18.45
N ARG A 74 23.41 -13.49 -19.04
CA ARG A 74 22.48 -13.03 -20.09
C ARG A 74 21.01 -13.32 -19.78
N PHE A 75 20.46 -12.61 -18.78
CA PHE A 75 19.10 -12.83 -18.30
C PHE A 75 18.16 -11.63 -18.53
N VAL A 76 18.70 -10.45 -18.83
CA VAL A 76 17.88 -9.25 -19.08
C VAL A 76 17.14 -9.39 -20.41
N PRO A 77 15.80 -9.25 -20.43
CA PRO A 77 15.02 -9.28 -21.65
C PRO A 77 15.49 -8.21 -22.67
N PRO A 78 15.60 -8.55 -23.97
CA PRO A 78 16.09 -7.60 -24.98
C PRO A 78 15.36 -6.24 -25.00
N PRO A 79 14.03 -6.16 -24.83
CA PRO A 79 13.33 -4.86 -24.80
C PRO A 79 13.72 -3.95 -23.63
N LEU A 80 14.21 -4.51 -22.52
CA LEU A 80 14.55 -3.75 -21.30
C LEU A 80 16.03 -3.38 -21.23
N ARG A 81 16.90 -4.05 -21.99
CA ARG A 81 18.35 -3.83 -21.95
C ARG A 81 18.76 -2.36 -22.22
N PRO A 82 18.28 -1.70 -23.30
CA PRO A 82 18.65 -0.30 -23.55
C PRO A 82 18.27 0.62 -22.39
N CYS A 83 17.11 0.37 -21.77
CA CYS A 83 16.62 1.11 -20.62
C CYS A 83 17.54 0.97 -19.41
N ILE A 84 17.90 -0.26 -19.04
CA ILE A 84 18.77 -0.56 -17.89
C ILE A 84 20.18 0.04 -18.11
N GLU A 85 20.74 -0.10 -19.31
CA GLU A 85 22.04 0.50 -19.68
C GLU A 85 22.00 2.04 -19.62
N ALA A 86 20.95 2.65 -20.19
CA ALA A 86 20.76 4.08 -20.18
C ALA A 86 20.63 4.65 -18.76
N LEU A 87 19.92 3.94 -17.88
CA LEU A 87 19.72 4.30 -16.49
C LEU A 87 21.03 4.19 -15.68
N ALA A 88 21.74 3.06 -15.77
CA ALA A 88 23.01 2.86 -15.08
C ALA A 88 24.06 3.91 -15.46
N ARG A 89 24.14 4.29 -16.74
CA ARG A 89 25.07 5.33 -17.25
C ARG A 89 24.75 6.75 -16.75
N ARG A 90 23.47 7.01 -16.44
CA ARG A 90 22.93 8.32 -16.06
C ARG A 90 22.61 8.42 -14.57
N TRP A 91 22.91 7.38 -13.79
CA TRP A 91 22.82 7.38 -12.34
C TRP A 91 24.13 7.91 -11.74
N ARG A 92 24.12 9.16 -11.28
CA ARG A 92 25.32 9.84 -10.79
C ARG A 92 25.07 10.58 -9.47
N PRO A 93 24.64 9.88 -8.40
CA PRO A 93 24.53 10.50 -7.09
C PRO A 93 25.91 10.93 -6.60
N ALA A 94 26.02 12.11 -6.00
CA ALA A 94 27.17 12.47 -5.18
C ALA A 94 26.88 12.13 -3.71
N ARG A 95 27.91 11.70 -2.95
CA ARG A 95 27.78 11.37 -1.53
C ARG A 95 27.09 12.48 -0.71
N GLN A 96 27.42 13.74 -0.99
CA GLN A 96 26.81 14.90 -0.33
C GLN A 96 25.30 15.01 -0.58
N GLU A 97 24.83 14.57 -1.76
CA GLU A 97 23.42 14.57 -2.14
C GLU A 97 22.68 13.45 -1.40
N GLU A 98 23.28 12.27 -1.30
CA GLU A 98 22.74 11.14 -0.54
C GLU A 98 22.64 11.46 0.95
N ASP A 99 23.69 12.03 1.54
CA ASP A 99 23.72 12.45 2.95
C ASP A 99 22.63 13.49 3.24
N ARG A 100 22.46 14.47 2.34
CA ARG A 100 21.41 15.49 2.47
C ARG A 100 20.00 14.92 2.31
N LEU A 101 19.81 14.01 1.37
CA LEU A 101 18.55 13.30 1.18
C LEU A 101 18.16 12.53 2.46
N ALA A 102 19.10 11.76 3.01
CA ALA A 102 18.89 11.01 4.25
C ALA A 102 18.57 11.93 5.43
N ALA A 103 19.30 13.05 5.57
CA ALA A 103 19.07 14.01 6.65
C ALA A 103 17.68 14.67 6.58
N LEU A 104 17.26 15.13 5.40
CA LEU A 104 15.96 15.78 5.21
C LEU A 104 14.80 14.79 5.35
N ALA A 105 14.94 13.58 4.82
CA ALA A 105 13.95 12.50 4.96
C ALA A 105 13.81 12.06 6.43
N GLY A 106 14.93 11.84 7.13
CA GLY A 106 14.93 11.47 8.55
C GLY A 106 14.31 12.55 9.45
N ALA A 107 14.52 13.83 9.13
CA ALA A 107 13.89 14.95 9.82
C ALA A 107 12.44 15.23 9.39
N ARG A 108 11.88 14.40 8.48
CA ARG A 108 10.53 14.53 7.88
C ARG A 108 10.27 15.93 7.31
N ARG A 109 11.29 16.58 6.74
CA ARG A 109 11.20 17.91 6.13
C ARG A 109 10.81 17.80 4.66
N HIS A 110 9.65 17.18 4.39
CA HIS A 110 9.24 16.79 3.04
C HIS A 110 9.17 17.95 2.06
N ASP A 111 8.64 19.11 2.46
CA ASP A 111 8.55 20.28 1.56
C ASP A 111 9.93 20.78 1.12
N LYS A 112 10.87 20.87 2.07
CA LYS A 112 12.26 21.28 1.79
C LYS A 112 12.99 20.25 0.94
N LEU A 113 12.74 18.96 1.20
CA LEU A 113 13.30 17.86 0.43
C LEU A 113 12.79 17.92 -1.02
N LEU A 114 11.48 18.07 -1.21
CA LEU A 114 10.85 18.11 -2.52
C LEU A 114 11.34 19.31 -3.34
N ALA A 115 11.37 20.50 -2.75
CA ALA A 115 11.89 21.70 -3.42
C ALA A 115 13.35 21.51 -3.88
N TRP A 116 14.22 20.99 -2.98
CA TRP A 116 15.61 20.72 -3.32
C TRP A 116 15.77 19.66 -4.41
N LEU A 117 14.93 18.62 -4.41
CA LEU A 117 14.94 17.57 -5.44
C LEU A 117 14.54 18.11 -6.80
N LEU A 118 13.49 18.93 -6.87
CA LEU A 118 13.01 19.57 -8.09
C LEU A 118 14.02 20.59 -8.64
N ASP A 119 14.69 21.35 -7.77
CA ASP A 119 15.79 22.24 -8.16
C ASP A 119 16.96 21.47 -8.76
N GLY A 120 17.35 20.36 -8.13
CA GLY A 120 18.38 19.48 -8.64
C GLY A 120 18.01 18.85 -10.00
N LEU A 121 16.75 18.45 -10.17
CA LEU A 121 16.23 17.94 -11.44
C LEU A 121 16.30 18.99 -12.55
N ARG A 122 15.90 20.24 -12.27
CA ARG A 122 15.99 21.34 -13.23
C ARG A 122 17.43 21.66 -13.62
N GLY A 123 18.35 21.65 -12.66
CA GLY A 123 19.75 21.96 -12.91
C GLY A 123 20.52 20.85 -13.62
N ARG A 124 20.16 19.57 -13.39
CA ARG A 124 20.87 18.39 -13.91
C ARG A 124 19.89 17.30 -14.36
N PRO A 125 19.10 17.55 -15.42
CA PRO A 125 18.05 16.63 -15.87
C PRO A 125 18.59 15.28 -16.35
N ASP A 126 19.84 15.23 -16.83
CA ASP A 126 20.50 13.99 -17.25
C ASP A 126 20.91 13.09 -16.08
N ASN A 127 20.96 13.59 -14.84
CA ASN A 127 21.24 12.77 -13.67
C ASN A 127 19.93 12.25 -13.06
N LEU A 128 19.64 10.97 -13.32
CA LEU A 128 18.35 10.36 -13.00
C LEU A 128 18.11 10.16 -11.50
N PHE A 129 19.14 10.36 -10.66
CA PHE A 129 18.99 10.46 -9.20
C PHE A 129 17.91 11.47 -8.81
N TRP A 130 17.95 12.67 -9.40
CA TRP A 130 17.00 13.74 -9.07
C TRP A 130 15.57 13.36 -9.43
N ARG A 131 15.37 12.87 -10.66
CA ARG A 131 14.06 12.48 -11.14
C ARG A 131 13.47 11.34 -10.31
N ARG A 132 14.29 10.33 -9.99
CA ARG A 132 13.89 9.20 -9.15
C ARG A 132 13.31 9.68 -7.83
N HIS A 133 14.08 10.46 -7.09
CA HIS A 133 13.70 10.86 -5.74
C HIS A 133 12.60 11.92 -5.72
N ALA A 134 12.60 12.86 -6.69
CA ALA A 134 11.51 13.83 -6.84
C ALA A 134 10.17 13.12 -7.08
N LEU A 135 10.13 12.16 -8.01
CA LEU A 135 8.91 11.45 -8.34
C LEU A 135 8.43 10.52 -7.20
N ASP A 136 9.35 9.77 -6.56
CA ASP A 136 9.01 8.93 -5.40
C ASP A 136 8.37 9.77 -4.29
N LEU A 137 8.95 10.93 -3.96
CA LEU A 137 8.42 11.80 -2.93
C LEU A 137 7.12 12.49 -3.36
N ALA A 138 7.01 12.94 -4.61
CA ALA A 138 5.79 13.55 -5.12
C ALA A 138 4.61 12.56 -5.16
N LEU A 139 4.86 11.29 -5.49
CA LEU A 139 3.87 10.22 -5.40
C LEU A 139 3.48 9.93 -3.95
N PHE A 140 4.45 9.88 -3.04
CA PHE A 140 4.19 9.66 -1.61
C PHE A 140 3.36 10.79 -0.96
N LEU A 141 3.62 12.03 -1.35
CA LEU A 141 2.90 13.21 -0.85
C LEU A 141 1.56 13.43 -1.56
N GLY A 142 1.35 12.82 -2.73
CA GLY A 142 0.19 13.13 -3.59
C GLY A 142 0.26 14.53 -4.22
N ASP A 143 1.46 15.12 -4.30
CA ASP A 143 1.65 16.46 -4.86
C ASP A 143 1.59 16.42 -6.39
N ARG A 144 0.46 16.85 -6.95
CA ARG A 144 0.20 16.81 -8.39
C ARG A 144 1.17 17.69 -9.18
N GLN A 145 1.47 18.88 -8.68
CA GLN A 145 2.34 19.82 -9.37
C GLN A 145 3.77 19.28 -9.41
N ALA A 146 4.25 18.68 -8.32
CA ALA A 146 5.57 18.07 -8.28
C ALA A 146 5.66 16.80 -9.14
N GLN A 147 4.58 16.00 -9.22
CA GLN A 147 4.50 14.86 -10.13
C GLN A 147 4.65 15.29 -11.59
N ASP A 148 3.90 16.32 -11.99
CA ASP A 148 3.97 16.86 -13.35
C ASP A 148 5.39 17.38 -13.64
N GLN A 149 5.97 18.20 -12.74
CA GLN A 149 7.35 18.68 -12.88
C GLN A 149 8.39 17.55 -12.97
N ALA A 150 8.21 16.46 -12.23
CA ALA A 150 9.14 15.33 -12.25
C ALA A 150 9.03 14.50 -13.54
N LEU A 151 7.82 14.40 -14.10
CA LEU A 151 7.55 13.73 -15.38
C LEU A 151 7.88 14.60 -16.60
N ASP A 152 7.80 15.92 -16.45
CA ASP A 152 8.07 16.89 -17.50
C ASP A 152 9.57 16.99 -17.83
N GLY A 153 9.85 17.63 -18.96
CA GLY A 153 11.19 17.84 -19.49
C GLY A 153 11.71 16.66 -20.31
N PRO A 154 12.96 16.74 -20.78
CA PRO A 154 13.52 15.72 -21.65
C PRO A 154 13.68 14.38 -20.92
N TRP A 155 13.45 13.29 -21.65
CA TRP A 155 13.76 11.94 -21.23
C TRP A 155 14.74 11.33 -22.24
N PRO A 156 15.71 10.53 -21.79
CA PRO A 156 16.44 9.65 -22.69
C PRO A 156 15.45 8.76 -23.44
N PRO A 157 15.54 8.65 -24.78
CA PRO A 157 14.58 7.86 -25.56
C PRO A 157 14.56 6.39 -25.15
N GLU A 158 15.67 5.86 -24.63
CA GLU A 158 15.76 4.48 -24.13
C GLU A 158 14.88 4.23 -22.90
N LEU A 159 14.43 5.29 -22.20
CA LEU A 159 13.59 5.20 -21.00
C LEU A 159 12.09 5.39 -21.29
N GLU A 160 11.66 5.43 -22.55
CA GLU A 160 10.24 5.59 -22.90
C GLU A 160 9.32 4.58 -22.16
N PRO A 161 9.65 3.27 -22.04
CA PRO A 161 8.78 2.34 -21.32
C PRO A 161 8.63 2.67 -19.83
N VAL A 162 9.70 3.20 -19.21
CA VAL A 162 9.71 3.60 -17.80
C VAL A 162 8.94 4.89 -17.60
N GLN A 163 9.17 5.90 -18.45
CA GLN A 163 8.41 7.15 -18.44
C GLN A 163 6.92 6.87 -18.59
N THR A 164 6.54 6.10 -19.61
CA THR A 164 5.15 5.76 -19.91
C THR A 164 4.49 5.02 -18.74
N ARG A 165 5.17 4.05 -18.14
CA ARG A 165 4.66 3.35 -16.95
C ARG A 165 4.49 4.29 -15.75
N LEU A 166 5.44 5.19 -15.49
CA LEU A 166 5.37 6.13 -14.38
C LEU A 166 4.26 7.18 -14.57
N ALA A 167 4.06 7.66 -15.80
CA ALA A 167 2.92 8.49 -16.15
C ALA A 167 1.59 7.74 -15.91
N GLY A 168 1.56 6.44 -16.23
CA GLY A 168 0.43 5.57 -15.89
C GLY A 168 0.18 5.49 -14.37
N ASP A 169 1.24 5.38 -13.56
CA ASP A 169 1.15 5.38 -12.09
C ASP A 169 0.57 6.69 -11.53
N VAL A 170 0.96 7.83 -12.11
CA VAL A 170 0.39 9.14 -11.77
C VAL A 170 -1.08 9.23 -12.15
N ALA A 171 -1.46 8.82 -13.37
CA ALA A 171 -2.86 8.80 -13.81
C ALA A 171 -3.71 7.88 -12.92
N PHE A 172 -3.19 6.69 -12.58
CA PHE A 172 -3.85 5.73 -11.69
C PHE A 172 -4.08 6.32 -10.30
N GLN A 173 -3.06 6.95 -9.71
CA GLN A 173 -3.18 7.61 -8.41
C GLN A 173 -4.22 8.74 -8.41
N ARG A 174 -4.35 9.45 -9.54
CA ARG A 174 -5.34 10.52 -9.73
C ARG A 174 -6.76 10.00 -9.98
N GLY A 175 -6.93 8.69 -10.14
CA GLY A 175 -8.21 8.05 -10.44
C GLY A 175 -8.61 8.09 -11.93
N ASP A 176 -7.72 8.54 -12.81
CA ASP A 176 -7.93 8.50 -14.26
C ASP A 176 -7.54 7.13 -14.81
N PHE A 177 -8.42 6.15 -14.58
CA PHE A 177 -8.16 4.76 -14.94
C PHE A 177 -8.11 4.52 -16.46
N ASP A 178 -8.78 5.36 -17.26
CA ASP A 178 -8.77 5.25 -18.72
C ASP A 178 -7.44 5.72 -19.29
N GLN A 179 -6.93 6.88 -18.85
CA GLN A 179 -5.60 7.34 -19.23
C GLN A 179 -4.53 6.37 -18.72
N ALA A 180 -4.63 5.91 -17.48
CA ALA A 180 -3.72 4.92 -16.91
C ALA A 180 -3.69 3.63 -17.74
N ALA A 181 -4.84 3.10 -18.15
CA ALA A 181 -4.92 1.92 -19.01
C ALA A 181 -4.21 2.13 -20.36
N CYS A 182 -4.42 3.27 -21.02
CA CYS A 182 -3.75 3.60 -22.28
C CYS A 182 -2.22 3.60 -22.14
N LEU A 183 -1.71 4.20 -21.04
CA LEU A 183 -0.29 4.25 -20.76
C LEU A 183 0.28 2.87 -20.42
N TYR A 184 -0.39 2.09 -19.57
CA TYR A 184 0.07 0.74 -19.22
C TYR A 184 0.07 -0.23 -20.42
N ALA A 185 -0.88 -0.09 -21.35
CA ALA A 185 -0.90 -0.87 -22.59
C ALA A 185 0.33 -0.63 -23.48
N ARG A 186 0.98 0.53 -23.35
CA ARG A 186 2.23 0.87 -24.05
C ARG A 186 3.48 0.46 -23.27
N SER A 187 3.36 0.12 -22.00
CA SER A 187 4.50 -0.25 -21.13
C SER A 187 4.50 -1.73 -20.70
N LEU A 188 3.96 -2.64 -21.53
CA LEU A 188 3.81 -4.07 -21.21
C LEU A 188 5.14 -4.84 -21.13
N ALA A 189 6.25 -4.22 -21.56
CA ALA A 189 7.59 -4.75 -21.38
C ALA A 189 7.98 -4.86 -19.89
N LEU A 190 7.40 -4.02 -19.03
CA LEU A 190 7.57 -4.08 -17.58
C LEU A 190 6.43 -4.92 -16.97
N ARG A 191 6.76 -5.87 -16.10
CA ARG A 191 5.78 -6.73 -15.41
C ARG A 191 4.61 -5.96 -14.77
N PRO A 192 4.86 -4.87 -13.99
CA PRO A 192 3.77 -4.09 -13.39
C PRO A 192 2.82 -3.45 -14.40
N GLY A 193 3.25 -3.23 -15.65
CA GLY A 193 2.38 -2.65 -16.69
C GLY A 193 1.16 -3.53 -16.98
N ALA A 194 1.36 -4.84 -17.16
CA ALA A 194 0.25 -5.76 -17.40
C ALA A 194 -0.67 -5.91 -16.18
N GLU A 195 -0.09 -5.96 -14.98
CA GLU A 195 -0.82 -6.09 -13.71
C GLU A 195 -1.74 -4.89 -13.47
N ARG A 196 -1.23 -3.68 -13.70
CA ARG A 196 -1.99 -2.45 -13.51
C ARG A 196 -2.98 -2.17 -14.63
N LEU A 197 -2.64 -2.50 -15.88
CA LEU A 197 -3.61 -2.48 -16.97
C LEU A 197 -4.82 -3.36 -16.65
N ALA A 198 -4.57 -4.59 -16.20
CA ALA A 198 -5.63 -5.50 -15.81
C ALA A 198 -6.49 -4.92 -14.68
N ARG A 199 -5.88 -4.27 -13.68
CA ARG A 199 -6.62 -3.56 -12.62
C ARG A 199 -7.47 -2.41 -13.17
N CYS A 200 -6.95 -1.57 -14.06
CA CYS A 200 -7.74 -0.50 -14.70
C CYS A 200 -8.93 -1.06 -15.47
N LEU A 201 -8.71 -2.11 -16.27
CA LEU A 201 -9.76 -2.77 -17.04
C LEU A 201 -10.81 -3.43 -16.15
N TRP A 202 -10.39 -4.01 -15.03
CA TRP A 202 -11.29 -4.58 -14.04
C TRP A 202 -12.20 -3.51 -13.43
N THR A 203 -11.62 -2.40 -12.98
CA THR A 203 -12.39 -1.25 -12.47
C THR A 203 -13.35 -0.69 -13.52
N GLY A 204 -12.93 -0.68 -14.79
CA GLY A 204 -13.77 -0.27 -15.93
C GLY A 204 -14.75 -1.34 -16.44
N GLY A 205 -14.96 -2.44 -15.71
CA GLY A 205 -15.93 -3.50 -16.04
C GLY A 205 -15.52 -4.47 -17.17
N LYS A 206 -14.32 -4.33 -17.73
CA LYS A 206 -13.77 -5.19 -18.79
C LYS A 206 -13.11 -6.45 -18.19
N HIS A 207 -13.89 -7.22 -17.42
CA HIS A 207 -13.39 -8.31 -16.57
C HIS A 207 -12.72 -9.46 -17.33
N GLU A 208 -13.22 -9.85 -18.51
CA GLU A 208 -12.63 -10.94 -19.31
C GLU A 208 -11.19 -10.59 -19.71
N ARG A 209 -10.99 -9.40 -20.29
CA ARG A 209 -9.68 -8.94 -20.72
C ARG A 209 -8.71 -8.73 -19.55
N ALA A 210 -9.22 -8.23 -18.42
CA ALA A 210 -8.44 -8.12 -17.19
C ALA A 210 -7.94 -9.50 -16.71
N THR A 211 -8.83 -10.50 -16.73
CA THR A 211 -8.52 -11.88 -16.31
C THR A 211 -7.46 -12.52 -17.20
N GLU A 212 -7.52 -12.33 -18.51
CA GLU A 212 -6.48 -12.81 -19.45
C GLU A 212 -5.10 -12.21 -19.13
N LEU A 213 -5.04 -10.91 -18.88
CA LEU A 213 -3.79 -10.21 -18.55
C LEU A 213 -3.22 -10.67 -17.22
N TRP A 214 -4.06 -10.83 -16.19
CA TRP A 214 -3.63 -11.36 -14.90
C TRP A 214 -3.13 -12.80 -15.00
N ARG A 215 -3.80 -13.66 -15.78
CA ARG A 215 -3.32 -15.03 -16.05
C ARG A 215 -1.94 -15.01 -16.70
N GLY A 216 -1.74 -14.14 -17.70
CA GLY A 216 -0.44 -13.97 -18.35
C GLY A 216 0.64 -13.43 -17.41
N ALA A 217 0.30 -12.50 -16.52
CA ALA A 217 1.22 -11.97 -15.51
C ALA A 217 1.64 -13.04 -14.49
N LEU A 218 0.68 -13.81 -13.94
CA LEU A 218 0.95 -14.91 -13.02
C LEU A 218 1.75 -16.04 -13.67
N ALA A 219 1.54 -16.33 -14.95
CA ALA A 219 2.36 -17.30 -15.66
C ALA A 219 3.83 -16.86 -15.80
N ARG A 220 4.10 -15.54 -15.86
CA ARG A 220 5.46 -14.98 -15.93
C ARG A 220 6.12 -14.86 -14.55
N ALA A 221 5.34 -14.59 -13.50
CA ALA A 221 5.82 -14.44 -12.14
C ALA A 221 4.96 -15.28 -11.17
N PRO A 222 5.04 -16.62 -11.23
CA PRO A 222 4.19 -17.50 -10.42
C PRO A 222 4.52 -17.43 -8.92
N TRP A 223 5.67 -16.86 -8.56
CA TRP A 223 6.06 -16.55 -7.19
C TRP A 223 5.37 -15.30 -6.62
N ASN A 224 4.69 -14.49 -7.45
CA ASN A 224 4.04 -13.25 -7.01
C ASN A 224 2.72 -13.55 -6.28
N VAL A 225 2.84 -13.94 -5.01
CA VAL A 225 1.71 -14.27 -4.12
C VAL A 225 0.76 -13.09 -3.96
N ASN A 226 1.27 -11.86 -3.90
CA ASN A 226 0.43 -10.67 -3.79
C ASN A 226 -0.54 -10.55 -4.96
N LEU A 227 -0.04 -10.68 -6.18
CA LEU A 227 -0.86 -10.66 -7.38
C LEU A 227 -1.85 -11.83 -7.37
N LEU A 228 -1.41 -13.03 -6.97
CA LEU A 228 -2.29 -14.20 -6.90
C LEU A 228 -3.49 -13.96 -5.98
N LEU A 229 -3.25 -13.45 -4.77
CA LEU A 229 -4.30 -13.13 -3.80
C LEU A 229 -5.21 -12.00 -4.31
N CYS A 230 -4.64 -10.93 -4.84
CA CYS A 230 -5.40 -9.82 -5.42
C CYS A 230 -6.32 -10.26 -6.56
N VAL A 231 -5.88 -11.22 -7.38
CA VAL A 231 -6.65 -11.79 -8.49
C VAL A 231 -7.71 -12.74 -7.96
N HIS A 232 -7.37 -13.59 -6.98
CA HIS A 232 -8.31 -14.48 -6.32
C HIS A 232 -9.48 -13.72 -5.70
N ASP A 233 -9.19 -12.65 -4.96
CA ASP A 233 -10.21 -11.82 -4.30
C ASP A 233 -11.13 -11.17 -5.32
N ALA A 234 -10.57 -10.59 -6.38
CA ALA A 234 -11.35 -9.95 -7.45
C ALA A 234 -12.26 -10.95 -8.16
N LEU A 235 -11.73 -12.12 -8.57
CA LEU A 235 -12.50 -13.14 -9.29
C LEU A 235 -13.56 -13.82 -8.41
N SER A 236 -13.29 -13.95 -7.11
CA SER A 236 -14.20 -14.56 -6.13
C SER A 236 -15.19 -13.55 -5.53
N GLY A 237 -15.03 -12.25 -5.84
CA GLY A 237 -15.84 -11.17 -5.28
C GLY A 237 -15.60 -10.90 -3.79
N LEU A 238 -14.44 -11.30 -3.25
CA LEU A 238 -14.08 -11.07 -1.85
C LEU A 238 -13.74 -9.58 -1.59
N ASP A 239 -13.45 -8.82 -2.64
CA ASP A 239 -13.20 -7.39 -2.59
C ASP A 239 -14.48 -6.52 -2.61
N ARG A 240 -15.66 -7.15 -2.54
CA ARG A 240 -16.98 -6.49 -2.57
C ARG A 240 -17.73 -6.67 -1.24
N PRO A 241 -18.55 -5.69 -0.84
CA PRO A 241 -19.37 -5.84 0.36
C PRO A 241 -20.40 -6.97 0.18
N ALA A 242 -20.60 -7.76 1.24
CA ALA A 242 -21.64 -8.78 1.33
C ALA A 242 -22.76 -8.33 2.29
N ALA A 243 -23.49 -9.30 2.85
CA ALA A 243 -24.41 -9.03 3.95
C ALA A 243 -23.65 -8.31 5.09
N PRO A 244 -24.18 -7.19 5.61
CA PRO A 244 -23.51 -6.42 6.64
C PRO A 244 -23.37 -7.25 7.92
N LEU A 245 -22.33 -6.98 8.71
CA LEU A 245 -22.27 -7.50 10.07
C LEU A 245 -23.46 -7.01 10.89
N GLU A 246 -24.15 -7.96 11.51
CA GLU A 246 -25.18 -7.73 12.52
C GLU A 246 -24.56 -7.84 13.92
N ASP A 247 -25.21 -7.21 14.89
CA ASP A 247 -24.76 -7.21 16.30
C ASP A 247 -23.30 -6.80 16.51
N VAL A 248 -22.97 -5.59 16.04
CA VAL A 248 -21.65 -4.99 16.20
C VAL A 248 -21.69 -3.84 17.20
N THR A 249 -20.77 -3.86 18.17
CA THR A 249 -20.49 -2.70 19.02
C THR A 249 -19.18 -2.04 18.59
N VAL A 250 -19.28 -0.80 18.14
CA VAL A 250 -18.14 0.05 17.79
C VAL A 250 -17.61 0.72 19.05
N CYS A 251 -16.33 0.52 19.32
CA CYS A 251 -15.60 1.08 20.45
C CYS A 251 -14.67 2.18 19.96
N LEU A 252 -14.91 3.40 20.42
CA LEU A 252 -14.11 4.58 20.13
C LEU A 252 -13.70 5.26 21.44
N TYR A 253 -12.50 5.81 21.51
CA TYR A 253 -12.13 6.76 22.56
C TYR A 253 -11.49 7.99 21.93
N SER A 254 -11.57 9.14 22.61
CA SER A 254 -10.99 10.39 22.16
C SER A 254 -10.31 11.14 23.31
N PHE A 255 -9.26 11.89 22.99
CA PHE A 255 -8.61 12.81 23.93
C PHE A 255 -8.19 14.09 23.20
N ASN A 256 -8.88 15.19 23.48
CA ASN A 256 -8.62 16.51 22.90
C ASN A 256 -8.58 16.51 21.36
N ASN A 257 -9.60 15.92 20.72
CA ASN A 257 -9.66 15.75 19.26
C ASN A 257 -11.05 16.09 18.68
N ALA A 258 -11.69 17.13 19.21
CA ALA A 258 -13.09 17.45 18.94
C ALA A 258 -13.46 17.49 17.44
N ARG A 259 -12.60 18.09 16.61
CA ARG A 259 -12.86 18.27 15.18
C ARG A 259 -12.86 16.94 14.42
N GLU A 260 -11.83 16.13 14.61
CA GLU A 260 -11.73 14.86 13.89
C GLU A 260 -12.77 13.86 14.40
N LEU A 261 -13.05 13.89 15.72
CA LEU A 261 -14.13 13.09 16.31
C LEU A 261 -15.50 13.41 15.69
N ASP A 262 -15.81 14.70 15.49
CA ASP A 262 -17.07 15.11 14.85
C ASP A 262 -17.19 14.53 13.44
N ALA A 263 -16.10 14.58 12.66
CA ALA A 263 -16.05 14.01 11.31
C ALA A 263 -16.18 12.48 11.32
N THR A 264 -15.51 11.80 12.25
CA THR A 264 -15.57 10.34 12.44
C THR A 264 -16.99 9.89 12.81
N LEU A 265 -17.63 10.55 13.78
CA LEU A 265 -19.01 10.25 14.18
C LEU A 265 -19.99 10.54 13.05
N ALA A 266 -19.79 11.63 12.30
CA ALA A 266 -20.60 11.93 11.13
C ALA A 266 -20.52 10.82 10.07
N ALA A 267 -19.32 10.32 9.76
CA ALA A 267 -19.13 9.24 8.80
C ALA A 267 -19.72 7.91 9.30
N LEU A 268 -19.47 7.57 10.56
CA LEU A 268 -19.94 6.33 11.17
C LEU A 268 -21.46 6.28 11.25
N LEU A 269 -22.10 7.38 11.65
CA LEU A 269 -23.54 7.47 11.91
C LEU A 269 -24.38 7.88 10.69
N ALA A 270 -23.76 8.13 9.54
CA ALA A 270 -24.48 8.46 8.29
C ALA A 270 -25.23 7.26 7.69
N GLY A 271 -24.78 6.03 7.98
CA GLY A 271 -25.35 4.80 7.44
C GLY A 271 -26.45 4.17 8.30
N PRO A 272 -27.05 3.04 7.84
CA PRO A 272 -28.01 2.28 8.63
C PRO A 272 -27.41 1.78 9.96
N LEU A 273 -28.09 2.08 11.06
CA LEU A 273 -27.65 1.77 12.43
C LEU A 273 -28.28 0.49 13.01
N ASP A 274 -29.13 -0.21 12.24
CA ASP A 274 -29.72 -1.47 12.68
C ASP A 274 -28.63 -2.50 12.99
N GLY A 275 -28.63 -3.02 14.22
CA GLY A 275 -27.61 -3.94 14.71
C GLY A 275 -26.25 -3.30 14.99
N VAL A 276 -26.16 -1.96 15.05
CA VAL A 276 -24.94 -1.22 15.41
C VAL A 276 -25.16 -0.47 16.71
N ARG A 277 -24.22 -0.62 17.63
CA ARG A 277 -24.09 0.17 18.85
C ARG A 277 -22.76 0.88 18.83
N VAL A 278 -22.69 2.11 19.32
CA VAL A 278 -21.47 2.89 19.40
C VAL A 278 -21.24 3.26 20.86
N LEU A 279 -20.07 2.90 21.37
CA LEU A 279 -19.60 3.28 22.70
C LEU A 279 -18.40 4.20 22.51
N ALA A 280 -18.58 5.47 22.84
CA ALA A 280 -17.54 6.49 22.70
C ALA A 280 -17.06 6.96 24.08
N LEU A 281 -15.77 6.89 24.33
CA LEU A 281 -15.15 7.28 25.60
C LEU A 281 -14.40 8.60 25.46
N ASP A 282 -14.84 9.64 26.16
CA ASP A 282 -14.05 10.85 26.41
C ASP A 282 -12.99 10.54 27.49
N ASN A 283 -11.74 10.44 27.07
CA ASN A 283 -10.61 10.05 27.91
C ASN A 283 -10.05 11.26 28.67
N GLY A 284 -10.91 11.98 29.39
CA GLY A 284 -10.55 13.14 30.20
C GLY A 284 -10.16 14.39 29.39
N SER A 285 -10.87 14.67 28.30
CA SER A 285 -10.62 15.85 27.46
C SER A 285 -10.96 17.15 28.18
N THR A 286 -10.20 18.19 27.82
CA THR A 286 -10.34 19.57 28.30
C THR A 286 -10.77 20.54 27.21
N ASP A 287 -10.78 20.10 25.94
CA ASP A 287 -11.29 20.87 24.81
C ASP A 287 -12.80 20.63 24.60
N HIS A 288 -13.30 20.88 23.39
CA HIS A 288 -14.70 20.71 23.00
C HIS A 288 -15.13 19.25 22.75
N THR A 289 -14.26 18.25 22.95
CA THR A 289 -14.55 16.83 22.66
C THR A 289 -15.80 16.34 23.40
N GLY A 290 -15.93 16.68 24.69
CA GLY A 290 -17.12 16.32 25.47
C GLY A 290 -18.41 16.92 24.92
N GLN A 291 -18.37 18.17 24.43
CA GLN A 291 -19.54 18.84 23.84
C GLN A 291 -19.97 18.19 22.52
N VAL A 292 -19.00 17.76 21.71
CA VAL A 292 -19.25 17.00 20.48
C VAL A 292 -19.97 15.70 20.81
N LEU A 293 -19.49 14.94 21.81
CA LEU A 293 -20.12 13.70 22.24
C LEU A 293 -21.54 13.90 22.79
N GLU A 294 -21.75 14.95 23.59
CA GLU A 294 -23.09 15.31 24.08
C GLU A 294 -24.05 15.60 22.92
N ALA A 295 -23.60 16.37 21.92
CA ALA A 295 -24.41 16.71 20.76
C ALA A 295 -24.76 15.46 19.92
N TRP A 296 -23.80 14.58 19.66
CA TRP A 296 -24.06 13.34 18.92
C TRP A 296 -24.93 12.35 19.68
N THR A 297 -24.75 12.24 21.00
CA THR A 297 -25.62 11.41 21.85
C THR A 297 -27.06 11.92 21.79
N GLY A 298 -27.27 13.23 21.78
CA GLY A 298 -28.59 13.82 21.58
C GLY A 298 -29.21 13.55 20.20
N ARG A 299 -28.38 13.42 19.16
CA ARG A 299 -28.82 13.14 17.78
C ARG A 299 -29.12 11.66 17.53
N ALA A 300 -28.39 10.75 18.19
CA ALA A 300 -28.48 9.31 17.99
C ALA A 300 -28.57 8.53 19.32
N PRO A 301 -29.50 8.85 20.24
CA PRO A 301 -29.52 8.32 21.61
C PRO A 301 -29.76 6.81 21.69
N GLN A 302 -30.30 6.20 20.64
CA GLN A 302 -30.52 4.75 20.57
C GLN A 302 -29.27 3.99 20.09
N ALA A 303 -28.36 4.66 19.39
CA ALA A 303 -27.19 4.04 18.77
C ALA A 303 -25.88 4.41 19.48
N LEU A 304 -25.76 5.63 20.02
CA LEU A 304 -24.53 6.14 20.64
C LEU A 304 -24.70 6.30 22.15
N GLU A 305 -23.73 5.78 22.89
CA GLU A 305 -23.53 6.02 24.31
C GLU A 305 -22.14 6.62 24.54
N ALA A 306 -22.09 7.73 25.28
CA ALA A 306 -20.86 8.40 25.65
C ALA A 306 -20.49 8.12 27.12
N ILE A 307 -19.25 7.71 27.35
CA ILE A 307 -18.65 7.56 28.68
C ILE A 307 -17.62 8.68 28.85
N ARG A 308 -17.62 9.35 30.00
CA ARG A 308 -16.61 10.37 30.30
C ARG A 308 -15.76 9.95 31.50
N LEU A 309 -14.45 9.92 31.29
CA LEU A 309 -13.48 9.74 32.37
C LEU A 309 -13.08 11.11 32.95
N PRO A 310 -12.80 11.20 34.25
CA PRO A 310 -12.38 12.45 34.89
C PRO A 310 -10.95 12.85 34.53
N VAL A 311 -10.12 11.89 34.10
CA VAL A 311 -8.72 12.08 33.74
C VAL A 311 -8.35 11.19 32.57
N ASN A 312 -7.32 11.57 31.82
CA ASN A 312 -6.75 10.75 30.77
C ASN A 312 -6.00 9.54 31.36
N VAL A 313 -6.45 8.34 31.04
CA VAL A 313 -5.85 7.06 31.50
C VAL A 313 -4.95 6.41 30.46
N GLY A 314 -4.76 7.05 29.30
CA GLY A 314 -4.02 6.52 28.15
C GLY A 314 -4.83 5.57 27.26
N ALA A 315 -4.36 5.41 26.02
CA ALA A 315 -5.05 4.64 24.98
C ALA A 315 -5.33 3.16 25.33
N PRO A 316 -4.37 2.38 25.91
CA PRO A 316 -4.66 0.98 26.26
C PRO A 316 -5.72 0.85 27.35
N ALA A 317 -5.67 1.68 28.40
CA ALA A 317 -6.63 1.64 29.48
C ALA A 317 -8.03 2.09 29.03
N ALA A 318 -8.11 3.08 28.13
CA ALA A 318 -9.37 3.48 27.50
C ALA A 318 -10.02 2.33 26.70
N ARG A 319 -9.23 1.61 25.89
CA ARG A 319 -9.71 0.42 25.16
C ARG A 319 -10.15 -0.70 26.10
N ASN A 320 -9.41 -0.96 27.19
CA ASN A 320 -9.80 -1.94 28.20
C ASN A 320 -11.11 -1.53 28.91
N TRP A 321 -11.29 -0.26 29.25
CA TRP A 321 -12.55 0.26 29.80
C TRP A 321 -13.74 -0.02 28.88
N LEU A 322 -13.59 0.24 27.58
CA LEU A 322 -14.62 -0.05 26.58
C LEU A 322 -14.92 -1.56 26.51
N LEU A 323 -13.90 -2.41 26.51
CA LEU A 323 -14.06 -3.88 26.47
C LEU A 323 -14.80 -4.45 27.69
N GLU A 324 -14.64 -3.82 28.86
CA GLU A 324 -15.31 -4.24 30.08
C GLU A 324 -16.81 -3.89 30.10
N HIS A 325 -17.26 -3.01 29.20
CA HIS A 325 -18.64 -2.56 29.14
C HIS A 325 -19.60 -3.69 28.79
N PRO A 326 -20.75 -3.84 29.49
CA PRO A 326 -21.69 -4.95 29.27
C PRO A 326 -22.13 -5.11 27.80
N LYS A 327 -22.47 -4.00 27.13
CA LYS A 327 -22.87 -4.02 25.71
C LYS A 327 -21.78 -4.51 24.76
N VAL A 328 -20.50 -4.38 25.14
CA VAL A 328 -19.37 -4.85 24.33
C VAL A 328 -19.14 -6.34 24.58
N ARG A 329 -19.23 -6.78 25.85
CA ARG A 329 -19.11 -8.19 26.24
C ARG A 329 -20.23 -9.09 25.68
N GLU A 330 -21.42 -8.52 25.50
CA GLU A 330 -22.58 -9.22 24.96
C GLU A 330 -22.66 -9.20 23.43
N ALA A 331 -21.83 -8.40 22.76
CA ALA A 331 -21.85 -8.27 21.31
C ALA A 331 -21.22 -9.48 20.60
N ALA A 332 -21.82 -9.92 19.49
CA ALA A 332 -21.20 -10.90 18.61
C ALA A 332 -19.89 -10.38 18.00
N TYR A 333 -19.83 -9.08 17.67
CA TYR A 333 -18.64 -8.44 17.11
C TYR A 333 -18.30 -7.12 17.82
N VAL A 334 -17.00 -6.88 17.99
CA VAL A 334 -16.46 -5.62 18.50
C VAL A 334 -15.59 -4.99 17.43
N ALA A 335 -15.89 -3.75 17.06
CA ALA A 335 -15.12 -2.99 16.08
C ALA A 335 -14.42 -1.81 16.77
N PHE A 336 -13.08 -1.81 16.80
CA PHE A 336 -12.33 -0.64 17.25
C PHE A 336 -12.21 0.37 16.12
N LEU A 337 -12.47 1.64 16.44
CA LEU A 337 -12.34 2.77 15.53
C LEU A 337 -11.58 3.89 16.22
N ASP A 338 -10.53 4.40 15.57
CA ASP A 338 -9.81 5.59 16.03
C ASP A 338 -10.66 6.85 15.76
N ASP A 339 -10.48 7.90 16.56
CA ASP A 339 -11.31 9.11 16.53
C ASP A 339 -11.02 10.06 15.35
N ASP A 340 -10.06 9.72 14.51
CA ASP A 340 -9.68 10.42 13.27
C ASP A 340 -9.86 9.54 12.01
N ALA A 341 -10.56 8.40 12.13
CA ALA A 341 -10.79 7.48 11.03
C ALA A 341 -12.16 7.72 10.38
N ILE A 342 -12.17 7.83 9.04
CA ILE A 342 -13.40 7.96 8.24
C ILE A 342 -13.75 6.61 7.60
N PRO A 343 -14.63 5.78 8.20
CA PRO A 343 -15.03 4.52 7.60
C PRO A 343 -15.87 4.74 6.34
N PRO A 344 -15.70 3.94 5.27
CA PRO A 344 -16.59 4.00 4.12
C PRO A 344 -17.99 3.49 4.50
N ALA A 345 -19.05 3.99 3.86
CA ALA A 345 -20.42 3.55 4.13
C ALA A 345 -20.63 2.01 4.00
N SER A 346 -19.79 1.33 3.22
CA SER A 346 -19.81 -0.12 3.01
C SER A 346 -19.04 -0.93 4.04
N TRP A 347 -18.46 -0.31 5.09
CA TRP A 347 -17.55 -1.00 6.03
C TRP A 347 -18.15 -2.28 6.63
N ARG A 348 -19.43 -2.26 7.04
CA ARG A 348 -20.12 -3.43 7.60
C ARG A 348 -20.21 -4.59 6.61
N GLY A 349 -20.51 -4.28 5.36
CA GLY A 349 -20.60 -5.29 4.29
C GLY A 349 -19.23 -5.86 3.94
N LEU A 350 -18.17 -5.04 3.97
CA LEU A 350 -16.79 -5.49 3.75
C LEU A 350 -16.33 -6.42 4.87
N PHE A 351 -16.56 -6.08 6.14
CA PHE A 351 -16.26 -7.01 7.23
C PHE A 351 -17.16 -8.24 7.22
N GLY A 352 -18.43 -8.12 6.83
CA GLY A 352 -19.32 -9.27 6.66
C GLY A 352 -18.81 -10.25 5.60
N GLN A 353 -18.26 -9.75 4.49
CA GLN A 353 -17.57 -10.56 3.49
C GLN A 353 -16.33 -11.25 4.08
N ALA A 354 -15.51 -10.53 4.86
CA ALA A 354 -14.30 -11.05 5.48
C ALA A 354 -14.60 -12.16 6.52
N VAL A 355 -15.59 -11.96 7.39
CA VAL A 355 -16.05 -12.96 8.38
C VAL A 355 -16.57 -14.20 7.68
N ARG A 356 -17.37 -14.05 6.62
CA ARG A 356 -17.86 -15.19 5.85
C ARG A 356 -16.74 -15.97 5.17
N ALA A 357 -15.75 -15.26 4.62
CA ALA A 357 -14.62 -15.88 3.95
C ALA A 357 -13.67 -16.59 4.93
N GLN A 358 -13.54 -16.06 6.15
CA GLN A 358 -12.64 -16.57 7.20
C GLN A 358 -13.36 -16.73 8.55
N PRO A 359 -14.33 -17.66 8.68
CA PRO A 359 -15.18 -17.77 9.87
C PRO A 359 -14.45 -18.28 11.12
N ARG A 360 -13.22 -18.78 10.96
CA ARG A 360 -12.37 -19.26 12.06
C ARG A 360 -11.36 -18.20 12.54
N ALA A 361 -11.27 -17.06 11.87
CA ALA A 361 -10.40 -15.98 12.33
C ALA A 361 -10.96 -15.40 13.64
N GLY A 362 -10.07 -14.97 14.54
CA GLY A 362 -10.45 -14.26 15.77
C GLY A 362 -10.45 -12.74 15.62
N VAL A 363 -9.78 -12.22 14.59
CA VAL A 363 -9.62 -10.79 14.31
C VAL A 363 -9.64 -10.58 12.80
N TRP A 364 -10.33 -9.53 12.35
CA TRP A 364 -10.33 -9.06 10.97
C TRP A 364 -9.82 -7.62 10.94
N GLY A 365 -8.87 -7.35 10.04
CA GLY A 365 -8.32 -6.03 9.81
C GLY A 365 -8.85 -5.41 8.53
N CYS A 366 -8.52 -4.14 8.32
CA CYS A 366 -8.80 -3.45 7.06
C CYS A 366 -7.56 -2.71 6.58
N LYS A 367 -7.58 -2.32 5.30
CA LYS A 367 -6.61 -1.39 4.74
C LYS A 367 -6.92 0.02 5.26
N VAL A 368 -5.95 0.66 5.88
CA VAL A 368 -6.01 2.07 6.28
C VAL A 368 -5.16 2.89 5.31
N ALA A 369 -5.78 3.90 4.72
CA ALA A 369 -5.16 4.81 3.79
C ALA A 369 -5.31 6.24 4.29
N ASP A 370 -4.39 7.11 3.88
CA ASP A 370 -4.49 8.52 4.16
C ASP A 370 -5.69 9.16 3.44
N GLN A 371 -6.45 9.99 4.16
CA GLN A 371 -7.65 10.61 3.60
C GLN A 371 -7.33 11.59 2.46
N ALA A 372 -6.27 12.39 2.59
CA ALA A 372 -5.89 13.39 1.59
C ALA A 372 -5.17 12.76 0.39
N CYS A 373 -4.42 11.67 0.61
CA CYS A 373 -3.73 10.91 -0.42
C CYS A 373 -4.00 9.40 -0.27
N PRO A 374 -5.11 8.86 -0.81
CA PRO A 374 -5.47 7.44 -0.63
C PRO A 374 -4.46 6.41 -1.16
N ALA A 375 -3.50 6.84 -1.99
CA ALA A 375 -2.39 5.99 -2.41
C ALA A 375 -1.33 5.78 -1.32
N ARG A 376 -1.30 6.63 -0.29
CA ARG A 376 -0.50 6.43 0.91
C ARG A 376 -1.22 5.47 1.84
N ILE A 377 -0.84 4.20 1.72
CA ILE A 377 -1.32 3.14 2.62
C ILE A 377 -0.55 3.24 3.93
N GLN A 378 -1.28 3.47 5.03
CA GLN A 378 -0.72 3.50 6.38
C GLN A 378 -0.65 2.10 6.97
N HIS A 379 -1.61 1.24 6.61
CA HIS A 379 -1.74 -0.11 7.13
C HIS A 379 -2.42 -1.02 6.10
N ALA A 380 -1.79 -2.15 5.78
CA ALA A 380 -2.37 -3.24 4.98
C ALA A 380 -1.53 -4.51 5.17
N ASP A 381 -2.12 -5.68 4.92
CA ASP A 381 -1.45 -6.97 4.78
C ASP A 381 -0.43 -7.28 5.90
N ILE A 382 -0.80 -7.02 7.16
CA ILE A 382 0.07 -7.30 8.30
C ILE A 382 0.20 -8.80 8.52
N ASN A 383 1.45 -9.25 8.48
CA ASN A 383 1.86 -10.59 8.84
C ASN A 383 2.55 -10.54 10.21
N PRO A 384 1.85 -10.83 11.33
CA PRO A 384 2.49 -10.90 12.63
C PRO A 384 3.50 -12.04 12.60
N VAL A 385 4.79 -11.70 12.61
CA VAL A 385 5.85 -12.69 12.78
C VAL A 385 5.88 -13.03 14.26
N ALA A 386 5.61 -14.29 14.60
CA ALA A 386 5.85 -14.76 15.94
C ALA A 386 7.32 -14.46 16.28
N GLY A 387 7.57 -13.61 17.28
CA GLY A 387 8.93 -13.29 17.69
C GLY A 387 9.67 -14.59 17.94
N ALA A 388 10.86 -14.74 17.36
CA ALA A 388 11.76 -15.81 17.76
C ALA A 388 11.87 -15.71 19.29
N ALA A 389 11.49 -16.78 20.00
CA ALA A 389 11.58 -16.80 21.44
C ALA A 389 13.03 -16.44 21.84
N GLY A 390 13.25 -15.27 22.43
CA GLY A 390 14.57 -14.89 22.97
C GLY A 390 15.17 -13.55 22.56
N GLN A 391 14.41 -12.50 22.26
CA GLN A 391 14.93 -11.13 22.38
C GLN A 391 13.91 -10.25 23.13
N ALA A 392 14.06 -10.25 24.45
CA ALA A 392 13.43 -9.31 25.38
C ALA A 392 14.45 -8.24 25.78
#